data_AF-A0A2R4M755-F1
#
_entry.id   AF-A0A2R4M755-F1
#
_cell.length_a   1.000
_cell.length_b   1.000
_cell.length_c   1.000
_cell.angle_alpha   90.00
_cell.angle_beta   90.00
_cell.angle_gamma   90.00
#
_symmetry.space_group_name_H-M   'P 1'
#
loop_
_entity.id
_entity.type
_entity.pdbx_description
1 polymer ?
#
loop_
_entity_poly.entity_id
_entity_poly.type
_entity_poly.pdbx_seq_one_letter_code
_entity_poly.pdbx_strand_id
1 'polypeptide(L)'
;MRHNQHWHSSPTQIYWVCSNLIAGRTLTHKTEIREVKGWRLAAVIHKLKKDHDWPIQDSYRGKDNIKHYWLDPSADPMVLDLPPSAQHLKDAMKGLAL
;
A
#
# COMPACT_ATOMS: atom_id res chain seq x y z
N MET A 1 13.61 -27.82 -19.30
CA MET A 1 12.51 -27.74 -18.31
C MET A 1 12.58 -26.39 -17.62
N ARG A 2 11.55 -25.54 -17.77
CA ARG A 2 11.52 -24.19 -17.18
C ARG A 2 11.23 -24.31 -15.68
N HIS A 3 12.26 -24.15 -14.85
CA HIS A 3 12.09 -23.89 -13.43
C HIS A 3 11.92 -22.38 -13.23
N ASN A 4 10.71 -21.93 -12.89
CA ASN A 4 10.56 -20.81 -11.97
C ASN A 4 9.17 -20.87 -11.32
N GLN A 5 9.05 -21.77 -10.35
CA GLN A 5 7.96 -21.75 -9.37
C GLN A 5 8.16 -20.49 -8.53
N HIS A 6 7.48 -19.40 -8.89
CA HIS A 6 7.46 -18.17 -8.11
C HIS A 6 6.75 -18.44 -6.78
N TRP A 7 7.50 -19.00 -5.84
CA TRP A 7 7.14 -19.13 -4.43
C TRP A 7 7.18 -17.74 -3.81
N HIS A 8 6.08 -16.99 -3.94
CA HIS A 8 5.92 -15.77 -3.16
C HIS A 8 5.34 -16.17 -1.81
N SER A 9 6.16 -16.09 -0.76
CA SER A 9 5.68 -15.88 0.61
C SER A 9 4.54 -14.86 0.54
N SER A 10 3.39 -15.15 1.17
CA SER A 10 2.15 -14.35 1.09
C SER A 10 2.41 -12.85 0.92
N PRO A 11 1.64 -12.13 0.07
CA PRO A 11 1.85 -10.71 -0.17
C PRO A 11 2.03 -9.97 1.15
N THR A 12 3.21 -9.35 1.29
CA THR A 12 3.60 -8.75 2.56
C THR A 12 2.60 -7.67 2.96
N GLN A 13 2.52 -7.35 4.25
CA GLN A 13 1.68 -6.24 4.72
C GLN A 13 2.02 -4.92 4.00
N ILE A 14 3.29 -4.70 3.65
CA ILE A 14 3.73 -3.54 2.86
C ILE A 14 3.12 -3.58 1.46
N TYR A 15 3.17 -4.74 0.78
CA TYR A 15 2.55 -4.93 -0.53
C TYR A 15 1.06 -4.60 -0.48
N TRP A 16 0.33 -5.11 0.52
CA TRP A 16 -1.09 -4.84 0.68
C TRP A 16 -1.37 -3.34 0.92
N VAL A 17 -0.58 -2.66 1.75
CA VAL A 17 -0.77 -1.21 1.96
C VAL A 17 -0.54 -0.44 0.65
N CYS A 18 0.56 -0.73 -0.04
CA CYS A 18 0.91 -0.05 -1.30
C CYS A 18 -0.17 -0.25 -2.37
N SER A 19 -0.63 -1.50 -2.57
CA SER A 19 -1.62 -1.82 -3.60
C SER A 19 -2.96 -1.13 -3.35
N ASN A 20 -3.42 -1.07 -2.09
CA ASN A 20 -4.69 -0.46 -1.75
C ASN A 20 -4.64 1.07 -1.79
N LEU A 21 -3.52 1.68 -1.42
CA LEU A 21 -3.34 3.14 -1.57
C LEU A 21 -3.32 3.54 -3.04
N ILE A 22 -2.59 2.80 -3.88
CA ILE A 22 -2.55 3.01 -5.35
C ILE A 22 -3.95 2.83 -5.96
N ALA A 23 -4.74 1.87 -5.47
CA ALA A 23 -6.12 1.68 -5.87
C ALA A 23 -7.09 2.78 -5.34
N GLY A 24 -6.58 3.84 -4.71
CA GLY A 24 -7.37 4.96 -4.19
C GLY A 24 -8.18 4.62 -2.93
N ARG A 25 -7.95 3.48 -2.27
CA ARG A 25 -8.68 3.13 -1.04
C ARG A 25 -8.17 3.95 0.13
N THR A 26 -9.10 4.32 1.02
CA THR A 26 -8.76 4.83 2.35
C THR A 26 -8.53 3.67 3.31
N LEU A 27 -7.37 3.65 3.96
CA LEU A 27 -6.97 2.63 4.92
C LEU A 27 -7.10 3.12 6.35
N THR A 28 -7.47 2.19 7.25
CA THR A 28 -7.45 2.38 8.70
C THR A 28 -6.85 1.13 9.35
N HIS A 29 -6.42 1.23 10.60
CA HIS A 29 -5.95 0.05 11.35
C HIS A 29 -7.01 -1.05 11.41
N LYS A 30 -8.29 -0.68 11.53
CA LYS A 30 -9.41 -1.65 11.51
C LYS A 30 -9.48 -2.39 10.18
N THR A 31 -9.27 -1.70 9.06
CA THR A 31 -9.24 -2.29 7.73
C THR A 31 -8.11 -3.31 7.62
N GLU A 32 -6.90 -2.94 8.07
CA GLU A 32 -5.72 -3.82 8.06
C GLU A 32 -5.93 -5.08 8.92
N ILE A 33 -6.41 -4.92 10.16
CA ILE A 33 -6.68 -6.05 11.06
C ILE A 33 -7.72 -7.00 10.45
N ARG A 34 -8.77 -6.45 9.84
CA ARG A 34 -9.85 -7.26 9.26
C ARG A 34 -9.38 -8.07 8.06
N GLU A 35 -8.67 -7.43 7.13
CA GLU A 35 -8.35 -8.00 5.83
C GLU A 35 -7.10 -8.88 5.85
N VAL A 36 -6.07 -8.47 6.59
CA VAL A 36 -4.76 -9.13 6.54
C VAL A 36 -4.22 -9.52 7.92
N LYS A 37 -5.01 -9.36 8.99
CA LYS A 37 -4.59 -9.64 10.38
C LYS A 37 -3.30 -8.91 10.77
N GLY A 38 -3.05 -7.77 10.12
CA GLY A 38 -1.88 -6.93 10.34
C GLY A 38 -2.09 -5.93 11.49
N TRP A 39 -0.99 -5.33 11.93
CA TRP A 39 -0.99 -4.38 13.06
C TRP A 39 0.01 -3.23 12.88
N ARG A 40 0.67 -3.15 11.71
CA ARG A 40 1.78 -2.21 11.45
C ARG A 40 1.45 -1.09 10.47
N LEU A 41 0.17 -0.82 10.17
CA LEU A 41 -0.23 0.19 9.17
C LEU A 41 0.50 1.52 9.38
N ALA A 42 0.42 2.11 10.58
CA ALA A 42 1.05 3.39 10.88
C ALA A 42 2.58 3.37 10.64
N ALA A 43 3.26 2.27 10.98
CA ALA A 43 4.70 2.13 10.74
C ALA A 43 5.02 2.03 9.24
N VAL A 44 4.19 1.32 8.48
CA VAL A 44 4.34 1.25 7.01
C VAL A 44 4.11 2.64 6.39
N ILE A 45 3.01 3.31 6.75
CA ILE A 45 2.72 4.67 6.26
C ILE A 45 3.85 5.64 6.59
N HIS A 46 4.38 5.59 7.82
CA HIS A 46 5.50 6.46 8.21
C HIS A 46 6.72 6.23 7.33
N LYS A 47 7.10 4.98 7.06
CA LYS A 47 8.22 4.65 6.16
C LYS A 47 7.96 5.09 4.72
N LEU A 48 6.75 4.86 4.19
CA LEU A 48 6.39 5.31 2.84
C LEU A 48 6.50 6.83 2.70
N LYS A 49 6.04 7.60 3.69
CA LYS A 49 6.17 9.06 3.70
C LYS A 49 7.61 9.52 3.81
N LYS A 50 8.38 8.90 4.71
CA LYS A 50 9.71 9.38 5.11
C LYS A 50 10.83 8.93 4.18
N ASP A 51 10.78 7.67 3.76
CA ASP A 51 11.89 7.01 3.06
C ASP A 51 11.63 6.90 1.54
N HIS A 52 10.37 7.07 1.11
CA HIS A 52 9.94 6.93 -0.29
C HIS A 52 9.13 8.13 -0.80
N ASP A 53 8.99 9.20 0.00
CA ASP A 53 8.29 10.44 -0.34
C ASP A 53 6.85 10.24 -0.84
N TRP A 54 6.16 9.21 -0.36
CA TRP A 54 4.77 8.98 -0.79
C TRP A 54 3.86 10.12 -0.33
N PRO A 55 3.07 10.74 -1.24
CA PRO A 55 2.15 11.81 -0.92
C PRO A 55 0.89 11.25 -0.25
N ILE A 56 1.03 10.69 0.95
CA ILE A 56 -0.07 10.12 1.71
C ILE A 56 -0.67 11.21 2.59
N GLN A 57 -1.98 11.38 2.49
CA GLN A 57 -2.76 12.25 3.35
C GLN A 57 -3.33 11.46 4.53
N ASP A 58 -3.52 12.12 5.65
CA ASP A 58 -4.18 11.52 6.80
C ASP A 58 -5.05 12.49 7.60
N SER A 59 -6.11 11.94 8.20
CA SER A 59 -7.02 12.68 9.07
C SER A 59 -7.64 11.75 10.09
N TYR A 60 -7.87 12.24 11.30
CA TYR A 60 -8.73 11.55 12.25
C TYR A 60 -10.21 11.83 11.92
N ARG A 61 -11.06 10.80 12.00
CA ARG A 61 -12.49 10.91 11.65
C ARG A 61 -13.38 10.18 12.67
N GLY A 62 -14.61 10.68 12.80
CA GLY A 62 -15.67 10.07 13.61
C GLY A 62 -15.48 10.22 15.12
N LYS A 63 -16.49 9.76 15.88
CA LYS A 63 -16.50 9.82 17.35
C LYS A 63 -15.38 9.00 17.99
N ASP A 64 -14.99 7.91 17.34
CA ASP A 64 -13.94 7.00 17.82
C ASP A 64 -12.53 7.52 17.49
N ASN A 65 -12.41 8.69 16.85
CA ASN A 65 -11.15 9.32 16.49
C ASN A 65 -10.21 8.36 15.75
N ILE A 66 -10.72 7.70 14.71
CA ILE A 66 -9.95 6.70 13.94
C ILE A 66 -9.10 7.44 12.93
N LYS A 67 -7.83 7.03 12.78
CA LYS A 67 -6.93 7.59 11.76
C LYS A 67 -7.18 6.94 10.40
N HIS A 68 -7.46 7.77 9.40
CA HIS A 68 -7.65 7.39 8.00
C HIS A 68 -6.45 7.85 7.18
N TYR A 69 -5.97 6.98 6.28
CA TYR A 69 -4.86 7.24 5.38
C TYR A 69 -5.31 7.02 3.93
N TRP A 70 -4.92 7.90 3.01
CA TRP A 70 -5.18 7.71 1.58
C TRP A 70 -4.05 8.35 0.78
N LEU A 71 -3.84 7.88 -0.45
CA LEU A 71 -2.93 8.53 -1.39
C LEU A 71 -3.55 9.84 -1.87
N ASP A 72 -2.76 10.91 -2.00
CA ASP A 72 -3.21 12.14 -2.64
C ASP A 72 -3.83 11.82 -4.01
N PRO A 73 -5.07 12.21 -4.31
CA PRO A 73 -5.72 11.91 -5.59
C PRO A 73 -4.99 12.47 -6.81
N SER A 74 -4.12 13.46 -6.62
CA SER A 74 -3.31 14.07 -7.69
C SER A 74 -2.00 13.33 -7.94
N ALA A 75 -1.64 12.35 -7.09
CA ALA A 75 -0.41 11.59 -7.24
C ALA A 75 -0.51 10.61 -8.41
N ASP A 76 0.52 10.57 -9.26
CA ASP A 76 0.66 9.55 -10.29
C ASP A 76 1.28 8.27 -9.69
N PRO A 77 0.56 7.13 -9.64
CA PRO A 77 1.09 5.90 -9.08
C PRO A 77 2.27 5.32 -9.86
N MET A 78 2.46 5.67 -11.15
CA MET A 78 3.54 5.12 -11.97
C MET A 78 4.92 5.64 -11.57
N VAL A 79 4.98 6.85 -10.98
CA VAL A 79 6.24 7.51 -10.60
C VAL A 79 6.59 7.33 -9.13
N LEU A 80 5.74 6.65 -8.34
CA LEU A 80 6.03 6.36 -6.93
C LEU A 80 7.29 5.49 -6.79
N ASP A 81 8.12 5.84 -5.80
CA ASP A 81 9.21 4.97 -5.37
C ASP A 81 8.65 3.83 -4.51
N LEU A 82 8.63 2.62 -5.06
CA LEU A 82 8.07 1.48 -4.36
C LEU A 82 9.14 0.82 -3.49
N PRO A 83 8.83 0.44 -2.24
CA PRO A 83 9.72 -0.40 -1.47
C PRO A 83 9.97 -1.74 -2.17
N PRO A 84 11.09 -2.44 -1.91
CA PRO A 84 11.45 -3.69 -2.58
C PRO A 84 10.33 -4.76 -2.57
N SER A 85 9.58 -4.84 -1.47
CA SER A 85 8.46 -5.78 -1.31
C SER A 85 7.22 -5.46 -2.14
N ALA A 86 7.15 -4.27 -2.75
CA ALA A 86 6.05 -3.78 -3.55
C ALA A 86 6.41 -3.58 -5.04
N GLN A 87 7.65 -3.84 -5.45
CA GLN A 87 8.12 -3.55 -6.82
C GLN A 87 7.26 -4.21 -7.93
N HIS A 88 6.74 -5.42 -7.69
CA HIS A 88 5.87 -6.11 -8.65
C HIS A 88 4.54 -5.37 -8.94
N LEU A 89 4.15 -4.38 -8.12
CA LEU A 89 2.98 -3.55 -8.44
C LEU A 89 3.19 -2.75 -9.72
N LYS A 90 4.43 -2.38 -10.09
CA LYS A 90 4.69 -1.71 -11.38
C LYS A 90 4.30 -2.59 -12.56
N ASP A 91 4.57 -3.88 -12.48
CA ASP A 91 4.21 -4.81 -13.56
C ASP A 91 2.70 -5.04 -13.61
N ALA A 92 2.07 -5.19 -12.44
CA ALA A 92 0.61 -5.33 -12.34
C ALA A 92 -0.13 -4.09 -12.87
N MET A 93 0.37 -2.89 -12.58
CA MET A 93 -0.18 -1.64 -13.08
C MET A 93 -0.04 -1.50 -14.61
N LYS A 94 1.11 -1.87 -15.17
CA LYS A 94 1.32 -1.87 -16.63
C LYS A 94 0.42 -2.87 -17.35
N GLY A 95 0.13 -4.01 -16.73
CA GLY A 95 -0.77 -5.03 -17.27
C GLY A 95 -2.25 -4.64 -17.26
N LEU A 96 -2.65 -3.67 -16.44
CA LEU A 96 -4.03 -3.14 -16.35
C LEU A 96 -4.30 -1.96 -17.30
N ALA A 97 -3.28 -1.44 -17.98
CA ALA A 97 -3.38 -0.30 -18.88
C ALA A 97 -3.81 -0.66 -20.32
N LEU A 98 -4.59 -1.74 -20.52
CA LEU A 98 -5.15 -2.17 -21.81
C LEU A 98 -6.67 -2.07 -21.82
#